data_AF-A0A5C3R0B9-F1
#
_entry.id   AF-A0A5C3R0B9-F1
#
_cell.length_a   1.000
_cell.length_b   1.000
_cell.length_c   1.000
_cell.angle_alpha   90.00
_cell.angle_beta   90.00
_cell.angle_gamma   90.00
#
_symmetry.space_group_name_H-M   'P 1'
#
loop_
_entity.id
_entity.type
_entity.pdbx_description
1 polymer ?
#
loop_
_entity_poly.entity_id
_entity_poly.type
_entity_poly.pdbx_seq_one_letter_code
_entity_poly.pdbx_strand_id
1 'polypeptide(L)'
;MPPTPHKESDQGIEDASMIDAHCYQPEPHAASLSHSKGAESFHGCAYLQAVQEQLGAYGTSTGDYLEAVFTHRELFVVYPQGHRACAIGYTNLATMLENREWRPDRDGDMEAAGVFRHEAMMLASSC
;
A
#
# COMPACT_ATOMS: atom_id res chain seq x y z
N MET A 1 28.73 19.74 57.88
CA MET A 1 27.24 19.71 57.98
C MET A 1 26.76 21.15 58.16
N PRO A 2 25.54 21.49 57.73
CA PRO A 2 25.11 21.95 56.40
C PRO A 2 24.84 23.48 56.39
N PRO A 3 24.27 24.07 55.33
CA PRO A 3 22.80 24.19 55.31
C PRO A 3 22.15 23.97 53.92
N THR A 4 21.06 23.20 53.90
CA THR A 4 19.91 23.38 53.00
C THR A 4 19.02 24.51 53.56
N PRO A 5 17.89 24.92 52.95
CA PRO A 5 17.40 24.89 51.56
C PRO A 5 16.97 26.31 51.09
N HIS A 6 16.70 26.52 49.81
CA HIS A 6 15.74 27.57 49.40
C HIS A 6 14.71 26.99 48.44
N LYS A 7 13.48 27.35 48.77
CA LYS A 7 12.20 26.94 48.23
C LYS A 7 11.68 28.18 47.50
N GLU A 8 11.47 28.11 46.21
CA GLU A 8 10.68 29.10 45.47
C GLU A 8 9.53 28.36 44.78
N SER A 9 8.36 28.56 45.37
CA SER A 9 7.08 28.55 44.67
C SER A 9 7.01 29.85 43.85
N ASP A 10 6.34 29.87 42.69
CA ASP A 10 5.05 30.56 42.58
C ASP A 10 4.44 30.52 41.16
N GLN A 11 3.09 30.50 41.16
CA GLN A 11 2.10 30.91 40.14
C GLN A 11 2.36 30.60 38.65
N GLY A 12 1.44 29.92 37.96
CA GLY A 12 0.14 30.46 37.53
C GLY A 12 0.24 30.70 36.01
N ILE A 13 -0.72 30.43 35.12
CA ILE A 13 -2.16 30.66 35.10
C ILE A 13 -2.62 30.17 33.70
N GLU A 14 -3.75 29.42 33.65
CA GLU A 14 -4.83 29.41 32.61
C GLU A 14 -4.44 29.05 31.14
N ASP A 15 -5.26 28.53 30.23
CA ASP A 15 -6.70 28.39 30.02
C ASP A 15 -6.89 27.38 28.84
N ALA A 16 -8.11 26.85 28.69
CA ALA A 16 -8.73 26.35 27.46
C ALA A 16 -8.16 25.05 26.82
N SER A 17 -8.95 24.05 26.45
CA SER A 17 -10.41 23.96 26.32
C SER A 17 -10.82 22.50 26.17
N MET A 18 -12.07 22.25 26.56
CA MET A 18 -12.88 21.07 26.31
C MET A 18 -12.73 20.54 24.87
N ILE A 19 -12.36 19.26 24.72
CA ILE A 19 -12.81 18.49 23.56
C ILE A 19 -13.86 17.49 24.03
N ASP A 20 -15.08 17.99 24.21
CA ASP A 20 -16.27 17.15 24.19
C ASP A 20 -16.92 17.37 22.83
N ALA A 21 -16.76 16.39 21.95
CA ALA A 21 -17.71 16.10 20.89
C ALA A 21 -17.40 14.71 20.34
N HIS A 22 -18.02 13.73 20.99
CA HIS A 22 -18.41 12.46 20.42
C HIS A 22 -18.61 12.50 18.90
N CYS A 23 -17.73 11.81 18.17
CA CYS A 23 -18.07 11.25 16.88
C CYS A 23 -17.63 9.79 16.87
N TYR A 24 -18.64 8.92 16.94
CA TYR A 24 -18.62 7.49 16.64
C TYR A 24 -18.27 6.50 17.75
N GLN A 25 -19.32 5.99 18.41
CA GLN A 25 -19.34 4.66 19.01
C GLN A 25 -19.34 3.60 17.89
N PRO A 26 -18.56 2.52 17.97
CA PRO A 26 -18.73 1.39 17.06
C PRO A 26 -19.93 0.55 17.52
N GLU A 27 -21.07 0.68 16.84
CA GLU A 27 -22.18 -0.25 16.95
C GLU A 27 -21.78 -1.61 16.34
N PRO A 28 -21.88 -2.74 17.07
CA PRO A 28 -21.60 -4.05 16.52
C PRO A 28 -22.91 -4.69 16.10
N HIS A 29 -23.34 -4.53 14.84
CA HIS A 29 -24.22 -5.52 14.21
C HIS A 29 -24.38 -5.35 12.69
N ALA A 30 -23.96 -6.42 12.02
CA ALA A 30 -24.54 -6.98 10.80
C ALA A 30 -24.48 -6.11 9.53
N ALA A 31 -23.28 -6.01 8.94
CA ALA A 31 -23.17 -5.91 7.50
C ALA A 31 -22.95 -7.31 6.91
N SER A 32 -23.97 -7.76 6.19
CA SER A 32 -24.06 -8.90 5.27
C SER A 32 -22.79 -9.70 5.01
N LEU A 33 -22.89 -11.01 5.30
CA LEU A 33 -22.13 -12.05 4.62
C LEU A 33 -22.50 -12.06 3.13
N SER A 34 -21.93 -11.14 2.37
CA SER A 34 -21.79 -11.27 0.94
C SER A 34 -20.58 -12.15 0.67
N HIS A 35 -20.75 -13.46 0.86
CA HIS A 35 -19.90 -14.44 0.19
C HIS A 35 -20.22 -14.44 -1.31
N SER A 36 -19.87 -13.36 -2.00
CA SER A 36 -19.40 -13.53 -3.36
C SER A 36 -18.01 -14.13 -3.22
N LYS A 37 -17.85 -15.38 -3.67
CA LYS A 37 -16.56 -16.01 -3.96
C LYS A 37 -15.61 -14.90 -4.47
N GLY A 38 -14.64 -14.50 -3.64
CA GLY A 38 -14.02 -13.17 -3.69
C GLY A 38 -13.63 -12.79 -5.10
N ALA A 39 -14.29 -11.78 -5.66
CA ALA A 39 -13.71 -11.06 -6.78
C ALA A 39 -12.47 -10.38 -6.18
N GLU A 40 -11.28 -10.91 -6.46
CA GLU A 40 -10.06 -10.19 -6.11
C GLU A 40 -10.19 -8.80 -6.73
N SER A 41 -10.25 -7.78 -5.88
CA SER A 41 -10.39 -6.41 -6.35
C SER A 41 -9.10 -6.04 -7.05
N PHE A 42 -9.06 -6.20 -8.37
CA PHE A 42 -7.92 -5.78 -9.19
C PHE A 42 -7.87 -4.25 -9.22
N HIS A 43 -6.72 -3.70 -8.81
CA HIS A 43 -6.47 -2.27 -8.77
C HIS A 43 -5.41 -1.88 -9.79
N GLY A 44 -5.46 -0.65 -10.27
CA GLY A 44 -4.58 -0.13 -11.30
C GLY A 44 -5.28 0.03 -12.65
N CYS A 45 -4.51 0.44 -13.65
CA CYS A 45 -5.00 0.57 -15.02
C CYS A 45 -5.30 -0.81 -15.63
N ALA A 46 -6.08 -0.84 -16.72
CA ALA A 46 -6.46 -2.09 -17.40
C ALA A 46 -5.26 -2.99 -17.74
N TYR A 47 -4.12 -2.39 -18.06
CA TYR A 47 -2.88 -3.13 -18.29
C TYR A 47 -2.40 -3.89 -17.03
N LEU A 48 -2.29 -3.21 -15.88
CA LEU A 48 -1.87 -3.87 -14.63
C LEU A 48 -2.88 -4.91 -14.15
N GLN A 49 -4.17 -4.72 -14.39
CA GLN A 49 -5.19 -5.73 -14.09
C GLN A 49 -4.98 -6.99 -14.94
N ALA A 50 -4.67 -6.84 -16.23
CA ALA A 50 -4.31 -7.97 -17.09
C ALA A 50 -3.02 -8.67 -16.63
N VAL A 51 -2.01 -7.93 -16.17
CA VAL A 51 -0.79 -8.51 -15.58
C VAL A 51 -1.13 -9.32 -14.33
N GLN A 52 -2.02 -8.82 -13.44
CA GLN A 52 -2.46 -9.53 -12.24
C GLN A 52 -3.11 -10.88 -12.59
N GLU A 53 -3.99 -10.91 -13.60
CA GLU A 53 -4.63 -12.14 -14.07
C GLU A 53 -3.62 -13.16 -14.66
N GLN A 54 -2.58 -12.67 -15.33
CA GLN A 54 -1.60 -13.51 -16.01
C GLN A 54 -0.41 -13.92 -15.12
N LEU A 55 -0.27 -13.32 -13.94
CA LEU A 55 0.91 -13.49 -13.07
C LEU A 55 1.19 -14.95 -12.70
N GLY A 56 0.16 -15.81 -12.65
CA GLY A 56 0.31 -17.24 -12.43
C GLY A 56 1.07 -17.96 -13.55
N ALA A 57 0.96 -17.46 -14.78
CA ALA A 57 1.58 -17.98 -15.99
C ALA A 57 2.91 -17.29 -16.35
N TYR A 58 3.24 -16.17 -15.71
CA TYR A 58 4.54 -15.52 -15.90
C TYR A 58 5.66 -16.50 -15.56
N GLY A 59 6.67 -16.53 -16.45
CA GLY A 59 7.94 -17.15 -16.10
C GLY A 59 8.51 -16.41 -14.90
N THR A 60 9.21 -17.12 -14.02
CA THR A 60 9.93 -16.45 -12.92
C THR A 60 11.19 -15.72 -13.43
N SER A 61 11.43 -15.73 -14.74
CA SER A 61 12.48 -14.94 -15.35
C SER A 61 12.17 -13.45 -15.23
N THR A 62 13.18 -12.65 -14.89
CA THR A 62 13.05 -11.20 -14.72
C THR A 62 12.50 -10.46 -15.96
N GLY A 63 12.55 -11.07 -17.16
CA GLY A 63 12.09 -10.47 -18.42
C GLY A 63 10.63 -10.03 -18.44
N ASP A 64 9.68 -10.95 -18.14
CA ASP A 64 8.24 -10.67 -18.20
C ASP A 64 7.85 -9.56 -17.20
N TYR A 65 8.49 -9.56 -16.02
CA TYR A 65 8.27 -8.53 -15.00
C TYR A 65 8.78 -7.15 -15.43
N LEU A 66 9.95 -7.10 -16.07
CA LEU A 66 10.50 -5.83 -16.57
C LEU A 66 9.69 -5.27 -17.74
N GLU A 67 9.19 -6.13 -18.63
CA GLU A 67 8.29 -5.72 -19.70
C GLU A 67 7.01 -5.09 -19.14
N ALA A 68 6.46 -5.66 -18.06
CA ALA A 68 5.31 -5.08 -17.36
C ALA A 68 5.58 -3.66 -16.84
N VAL A 69 6.76 -3.45 -16.23
CA VAL A 69 7.15 -2.13 -15.72
C VAL A 69 7.33 -1.12 -16.85
N PHE A 70 8.07 -1.48 -17.90
CA PHE A 70 8.33 -0.57 -19.01
C PHE A 70 7.05 -0.21 -19.77
N THR A 71 6.22 -1.20 -20.09
CA THR A 71 4.95 -0.98 -20.77
C THR A 71 4.03 -0.08 -19.94
N HIS A 72 3.90 -0.32 -18.64
CA HIS A 72 3.12 0.55 -17.77
C HIS A 72 3.65 2.00 -17.77
N ARG A 73 4.97 2.20 -17.71
CA ARG A 73 5.58 3.53 -17.73
C ARG A 73 5.31 4.27 -19.04
N GLU A 74 5.38 3.57 -20.18
CA GLU A 74 5.02 4.16 -21.48
C GLU A 74 3.57 4.62 -21.51
N LEU A 75 2.63 3.77 -21.04
CA LEU A 75 1.22 4.13 -20.93
C LEU A 75 0.99 5.31 -19.98
N PHE A 76 1.71 5.34 -18.86
CA PHE A 76 1.62 6.42 -17.88
C PHE A 76 2.02 7.78 -18.46
N VAL A 77 3.07 7.82 -19.30
CA VAL A 77 3.51 9.06 -19.96
C VAL A 77 2.42 9.60 -20.90
N VAL A 78 1.70 8.72 -21.60
CA VAL A 78 0.63 9.12 -22.53
C VAL A 78 -0.61 9.63 -21.81
N TYR A 79 -1.00 9.00 -20.69
CA TYR A 79 -2.23 9.37 -19.98
C TYR A 79 -2.13 9.19 -18.44
N PRO A 80 -1.42 10.08 -17.72
CA PRO A 80 -1.15 9.90 -16.28
C PRO A 80 -2.42 9.90 -15.42
N GLN A 81 -3.48 10.59 -15.85
CA GLN A 81 -4.75 10.65 -15.11
C GLN A 81 -5.45 9.29 -15.01
N GLY A 82 -5.19 8.37 -15.95
CA GLY A 82 -5.73 7.01 -15.94
C GLY A 82 -5.07 6.07 -14.92
N HIS A 83 -4.03 6.53 -14.22
CA HIS A 83 -3.15 5.65 -13.43
C HIS A 83 -3.20 5.92 -11.92
N ARG A 84 -4.22 6.65 -11.42
CA ARG A 84 -4.35 7.00 -9.99
C ARG A 84 -4.37 5.81 -9.02
N ALA A 85 -4.86 4.65 -9.48
CA ALA A 85 -4.92 3.43 -8.67
C ALA A 85 -3.72 2.48 -8.89
N CYS A 86 -2.74 2.85 -9.73
CA CYS A 86 -1.65 1.94 -10.11
C CYS A 86 -0.67 1.67 -8.96
N ALA A 87 -0.52 2.60 -8.00
CA ALA A 87 0.27 2.33 -6.79
C ALA A 87 -0.28 1.13 -6.00
N ILE A 88 -1.61 1.04 -5.85
CA ILE A 88 -2.27 -0.11 -5.21
C ILE A 88 -2.10 -1.36 -6.10
N GLY A 89 -2.27 -1.22 -7.41
CA GLY A 89 -2.09 -2.33 -8.36
C GLY A 89 -0.70 -2.98 -8.29
N TYR A 90 0.36 -2.18 -8.23
CA TYR A 90 1.72 -2.68 -8.06
C TYR A 90 1.97 -3.31 -6.68
N THR A 91 1.38 -2.73 -5.62
CA THR A 91 1.46 -3.31 -4.27
C THR A 91 0.83 -4.71 -4.25
N ASN A 92 -0.30 -4.88 -4.94
CA ASN A 92 -0.97 -6.17 -5.07
C ASN A 92 -0.10 -7.16 -5.85
N LEU A 93 0.49 -6.76 -6.97
CA LEU A 93 1.40 -7.61 -7.75
C LEU A 93 2.60 -8.09 -6.92
N ALA A 94 3.22 -7.20 -6.15
CA ALA A 94 4.31 -7.57 -5.25
C ALA A 94 3.85 -8.60 -4.21
N THR A 95 2.71 -8.33 -3.55
CA THR A 95 2.12 -9.22 -2.55
C THR A 95 1.80 -10.61 -3.13
N MET A 96 1.31 -10.66 -4.37
CA MET A 96 1.03 -11.93 -5.06
C MET A 96 2.31 -12.74 -5.31
N LEU A 97 3.41 -12.10 -5.71
CA LEU A 97 4.71 -12.77 -5.90
C LEU A 97 5.33 -13.23 -4.57
N GLU A 98 5.18 -12.45 -3.50
CA GLU A 98 5.66 -12.80 -2.16
C GLU A 98 4.90 -13.99 -1.56
N ASN A 99 3.61 -14.10 -1.85
CA ASN A 99 2.76 -15.19 -1.38
C ASN A 99 2.69 -16.37 -2.35
N ARG A 100 3.34 -16.29 -3.52
CA ARG A 100 3.32 -17.34 -4.53
C ARG A 100 3.90 -18.64 -3.96
N GLU A 101 3.24 -19.75 -4.25
CA GLU A 101 3.72 -21.07 -3.86
C GLU A 101 5.14 -21.32 -4.37
N TRP A 102 5.91 -22.09 -3.61
CA TRP A 102 7.29 -22.39 -3.96
C TRP A 102 7.38 -23.05 -5.34
N ARG A 103 8.30 -22.57 -6.17
CA ARG A 103 8.69 -23.15 -7.46
C ARG A 103 10.21 -23.17 -7.58
N PRO A 104 10.82 -24.13 -8.29
CA PRO A 104 12.28 -24.24 -8.42
C PRO A 104 12.96 -23.01 -9.02
N ASP A 105 12.21 -22.20 -9.76
CA ASP A 105 12.65 -21.03 -10.51
C ASP A 105 12.29 -19.71 -9.83
N ARG A 106 11.68 -19.74 -8.62
CA ARG A 106 11.10 -18.58 -7.90
C ARG A 106 12.10 -17.48 -7.50
N ASP A 107 13.40 -17.66 -7.73
CA ASP A 107 14.42 -16.67 -7.35
C ASP A 107 14.15 -15.27 -7.94
N GLY A 108 13.55 -15.19 -9.14
CA GLY A 108 13.17 -13.91 -9.75
C GLY A 108 11.92 -13.25 -9.17
N ASP A 109 11.05 -13.99 -8.47
CA ASP A 109 9.81 -13.42 -7.89
C ASP A 109 10.11 -12.39 -6.81
N MET A 110 11.16 -12.62 -6.00
CA MET A 110 11.54 -11.69 -4.92
C MET A 110 12.17 -10.41 -5.45
N GLU A 111 12.97 -10.50 -6.52
CA GLU A 111 13.50 -9.34 -7.23
C GLU A 111 12.35 -8.53 -7.86
N ALA A 112 11.45 -9.20 -8.58
CA ALA A 112 10.29 -8.58 -9.21
C ALA A 112 9.35 -7.92 -8.20
N ALA A 113 9.09 -8.56 -7.05
CA ALA A 113 8.32 -7.95 -5.96
C ALA A 113 8.98 -6.67 -5.44
N GLY A 114 10.32 -6.65 -5.33
CA GLY A 114 11.08 -5.45 -5.00
C GLY A 114 10.90 -4.32 -6.02
N VAL A 115 10.98 -4.64 -7.32
CA VAL A 115 10.76 -3.68 -8.40
C VAL A 115 9.33 -3.14 -8.37
N PHE A 116 8.31 -3.99 -8.21
CA PHE A 116 6.92 -3.56 -8.13
C PHE A 116 6.64 -2.66 -6.91
N ARG A 117 7.24 -2.96 -5.75
CA ARG A 117 7.16 -2.06 -4.58
C ARG A 117 7.78 -0.70 -4.87
N HIS A 118 8.91 -0.67 -5.57
CA HIS A 118 9.55 0.58 -5.98
C HIS A 118 8.64 1.39 -6.91
N GLU A 119 8.04 0.76 -7.92
CA GLU A 119 7.07 1.44 -8.81
C GLU A 119 5.87 1.98 -8.04
N ALA A 120 5.32 1.22 -7.09
CA ALA A 120 4.23 1.66 -6.23
C ALA A 120 4.60 2.94 -5.46
N MET A 121 5.81 2.98 -4.87
CA MET A 121 6.31 4.16 -4.15
C MET A 121 6.48 5.38 -5.06
N MET A 122 7.03 5.18 -6.26
CA MET A 122 7.23 6.27 -7.23
C MET A 122 5.90 6.90 -7.65
N LEU A 123 4.89 6.06 -7.90
CA LEU A 123 3.55 6.53 -8.26
C LEU A 123 2.83 7.22 -7.09
N ALA A 124 2.94 6.68 -5.87
CA ALA A 124 2.36 7.30 -4.69
C ALA A 124 2.98 8.67 -4.36
N SER A 125 4.26 8.84 -4.67
CA SER A 125 4.99 10.10 -4.49
C SER A 125 4.75 11.13 -5.61
N SER A 126 4.04 10.75 -6.66
CA SER A 126 3.72 11.59 -7.82
C SER A 126 2.35 12.26 -7.72
N CYS A 127 1.68 12.15 -6.56
CA CYS A 127 0.37 12.73 -6.26
C CYS A 127 0.47 14.07 -5.53
#